data_AF-A0A6A5YT38-F1
#
_entry.id   AF-A0A6A5YT38-F1
#
_cell.length_a   1.000
_cell.length_b   1.000
_cell.length_c   1.000
_cell.angle_alpha   90.00
_cell.angle_beta   90.00
_cell.angle_gamma   90.00
#
_symmetry.space_group_name_H-M   'P 1'
#
loop_
_entity.id
_entity.type
_entity.pdbx_description
1 polymer ?
#
loop_
_entity_poly.entity_id
_entity_poly.type
_entity_poly.pdbx_seq_one_letter_code
_entity_poly.pdbx_strand_id
1 'polypeptide(L)'
;MTSFEIPESALEDIRDQVVIVTGASSGIGLATVKRLIKHGAKVYASDVNDLPEPEKSQVPFLRVDVTSWTQQLALFKAAKEKYGIVHHVFANAGISPTASLLEDDVDENGDLLPPRLDTINVNLISVMYSVKLGVNYIKQTPEGGSIVMTGSGSSFTRFSPTDYTTSKHGVYGLLRSMYENLSPK
;
A
#
# COMPACT_ATOMS: atom_id res chain seq x y z
N MET A 1 -14.21 -3.86 -26.07
CA MET A 1 -13.79 -3.67 -24.67
C MET A 1 -14.27 -4.90 -23.93
N THR A 2 -13.39 -5.80 -23.52
CA THR A 2 -13.78 -7.01 -22.80
C THR A 2 -14.08 -6.62 -21.37
N SER A 3 -15.30 -6.85 -20.89
CA SER A 3 -15.65 -6.69 -19.48
C SER A 3 -15.47 -8.03 -18.75
N PHE A 4 -14.97 -7.95 -17.53
CA PHE A 4 -14.95 -9.07 -16.60
C PHE A 4 -15.78 -8.67 -15.39
N GLU A 5 -16.87 -9.39 -15.14
CA GLU A 5 -17.73 -9.17 -13.98
C GLU A 5 -17.26 -10.04 -12.83
N ILE A 6 -16.95 -9.42 -11.70
CA ILE A 6 -16.65 -10.12 -10.45
C ILE A 6 -17.99 -10.31 -9.73
N PRO A 7 -18.47 -11.55 -9.57
CA PRO A 7 -19.73 -11.79 -8.85
C PRO A 7 -19.56 -11.37 -7.39
N GLU A 8 -20.60 -10.81 -6.78
CA GLU A 8 -20.52 -10.36 -5.38
C GLU A 8 -20.22 -11.51 -4.41
N SER A 9 -20.58 -12.74 -4.77
CA SER A 9 -20.25 -13.95 -4.00
C SER A 9 -18.74 -14.21 -3.91
N ALA A 10 -17.94 -13.73 -4.87
CA ALA A 10 -16.48 -13.85 -4.81
C ALA A 10 -15.85 -12.98 -3.70
N LEU A 11 -16.63 -12.13 -3.05
CA LEU A 11 -16.19 -11.25 -1.96
C LEU A 11 -16.79 -11.67 -0.62
N GLU A 12 -17.49 -12.80 -0.52
CA GLU A 12 -18.09 -13.25 0.75
C GLU A 12 -17.04 -13.60 1.81
N ASP A 13 -15.90 -14.16 1.38
CA ASP A 13 -14.80 -14.57 2.26
C ASP A 13 -14.11 -13.40 2.98
N ILE A 14 -14.32 -12.16 2.52
CA ILE A 14 -13.75 -10.97 3.17
C ILE A 14 -14.56 -10.52 4.39
N ARG A 15 -15.76 -11.06 4.58
CA ARG A 15 -16.61 -10.73 5.74
C ARG A 15 -15.85 -11.05 7.03
N ASP A 16 -15.91 -10.13 7.98
CA ASP A 16 -15.22 -10.19 9.27
C ASP A 16 -13.68 -10.20 9.23
N GLN A 17 -13.07 -10.28 8.04
CA GLN A 17 -11.62 -10.20 7.86
C GLN A 17 -11.13 -8.80 8.16
N VAL A 18 -9.92 -8.71 8.73
CA VAL A 18 -9.28 -7.47 9.14
C VAL A 18 -8.27 -7.03 8.09
N VAL A 19 -8.50 -5.86 7.50
CA VAL A 19 -7.71 -5.34 6.39
C VAL A 19 -7.10 -3.99 6.75
N ILE A 20 -5.78 -3.88 6.69
CA ILE A 20 -5.08 -2.59 6.74
C ILE A 20 -4.97 -2.03 5.33
N VAL A 21 -5.33 -0.76 5.12
CA VAL A 21 -5.24 -0.10 3.80
C VAL A 21 -4.41 1.18 3.90
N THR A 22 -3.37 1.29 3.08
CA THR A 22 -2.58 2.53 2.92
C THR A 22 -3.02 3.29 1.66
N GLY A 23 -2.93 4.62 1.69
CA GLY A 23 -3.44 5.45 0.58
C GLY A 23 -4.98 5.43 0.52
N ALA A 24 -5.62 5.33 1.68
CA ALA A 24 -7.06 5.07 1.82
C ALA A 24 -7.94 6.28 1.50
N SER A 25 -7.40 7.48 1.38
CA SER A 25 -8.20 8.71 1.32
C SER A 25 -8.61 9.13 -0.09
N SER A 26 -8.11 8.44 -1.13
CA SER A 26 -8.50 8.73 -2.52
C SER A 26 -8.36 7.53 -3.46
N GLY A 27 -8.83 7.70 -4.70
CA GLY A 27 -8.58 6.78 -5.82
C GLY A 27 -8.89 5.32 -5.52
N ILE A 28 -7.94 4.44 -5.87
CA ILE A 28 -8.07 2.98 -5.69
C ILE A 28 -8.20 2.61 -4.20
N GLY A 29 -7.44 3.27 -3.31
CA GLY A 29 -7.49 2.95 -1.89
C GLY A 29 -8.87 3.23 -1.28
N LEU A 30 -9.44 4.42 -1.55
CA LEU A 30 -10.78 4.77 -1.07
C LEU A 30 -11.86 3.87 -1.68
N ALA A 31 -11.77 3.56 -2.98
CA ALA A 31 -12.69 2.65 -3.63
C ALA A 31 -12.64 1.24 -3.00
N THR A 32 -11.44 0.77 -2.67
CA THR A 32 -11.24 -0.50 -1.96
C THR A 32 -11.81 -0.45 -0.55
N VAL A 33 -11.59 0.63 0.23
CA VAL A 33 -12.19 0.80 1.56
C VAL A 33 -13.71 0.71 1.48
N LYS A 34 -14.35 1.46 0.58
CA LYS A 34 -15.80 1.43 0.35
C LYS A 34 -16.30 0.02 0.07
N ARG A 35 -15.60 -0.70 -0.81
CA ARG A 35 -15.99 -2.07 -1.17
C ARG A 35 -15.81 -3.03 0.01
N LEU A 36 -14.70 -2.97 0.72
CA LEU A 36 -14.44 -3.79 1.90
C LEU A 36 -15.53 -3.61 2.98
N ILE A 37 -15.89 -2.35 3.30
CA ILE A 37 -16.96 -2.05 4.27
C ILE A 37 -18.30 -2.62 3.79
N LYS A 38 -18.65 -2.42 2.51
CA LYS A 38 -19.89 -2.95 1.91
C LYS A 38 -20.03 -4.47 2.09
N HIS A 39 -18.91 -5.20 2.05
CA HIS A 39 -18.89 -6.66 2.21
C HIS A 39 -18.64 -7.12 3.66
N GLY A 40 -18.62 -6.22 4.63
CA GLY A 40 -18.53 -6.55 6.05
C GLY A 40 -17.11 -6.84 6.55
N ALA A 41 -16.08 -6.41 5.82
CA ALA A 41 -14.71 -6.45 6.32
C ALA A 41 -14.48 -5.39 7.39
N LYS A 42 -13.54 -5.68 8.30
CA LYS A 42 -13.07 -4.75 9.34
C LYS A 42 -11.85 -4.01 8.80
N VAL A 43 -12.01 -2.76 8.42
CA VAL A 43 -10.94 -1.98 7.79
C VAL A 43 -10.24 -1.09 8.81
N TYR A 44 -8.92 -1.04 8.78
CA TYR A 44 -8.13 0.01 9.42
C TYR A 44 -7.46 0.85 8.32
N ALA A 45 -7.96 2.07 8.13
CA ALA A 45 -7.54 2.95 7.05
C ALA A 45 -6.36 3.84 7.45
N SER A 46 -5.52 4.17 6.49
CA SER A 46 -4.42 5.13 6.69
C SER A 46 -4.07 5.88 5.42
N ASP A 47 -3.66 7.12 5.59
CA ASP A 47 -3.20 8.00 4.52
C ASP A 47 -2.50 9.21 5.16
N VAL A 48 -1.75 9.97 4.37
CA VAL A 48 -1.25 11.29 4.79
C VAL A 48 -2.35 12.34 4.79
N ASN A 49 -3.47 12.11 4.09
CA ASN A 49 -4.64 12.98 4.09
C ASN A 49 -5.79 12.38 4.89
N ASP A 50 -6.70 13.20 5.40
CA ASP A 50 -7.87 12.69 6.13
C ASP A 50 -8.77 11.84 5.22
N LEU A 51 -9.35 10.78 5.79
CA LEU A 51 -10.38 9.99 5.10
C LEU A 51 -11.61 10.88 4.85
N PRO A 52 -12.22 10.85 3.65
CA PRO A 52 -13.43 11.62 3.39
C PRO A 52 -14.66 11.01 4.08
N GLU A 53 -15.71 11.82 4.23
CA GLU A 53 -17.03 11.33 4.61
C GLU A 53 -17.71 10.62 3.41
N PRO A 54 -18.56 9.60 3.66
CA PRO A 54 -18.96 9.10 4.99
C PRO A 54 -17.97 8.09 5.62
N GLU A 55 -16.93 7.66 4.89
CA GLU A 55 -16.07 6.55 5.33
C GLU A 55 -15.31 6.87 6.63
N LYS A 56 -14.94 8.13 6.87
CA LYS A 56 -14.32 8.61 8.11
C LYS A 56 -15.13 8.23 9.36
N SER A 57 -16.45 8.22 9.27
CA SER A 57 -17.33 7.83 10.39
C SER A 57 -17.54 6.31 10.52
N GLN A 58 -17.13 5.53 9.51
CA GLN A 58 -17.42 4.09 9.42
C GLN A 58 -16.24 3.20 9.82
N VAL A 59 -15.00 3.69 9.66
CA VAL A 59 -13.80 2.89 9.91
C VAL A 59 -12.78 3.66 10.76
N PRO A 60 -12.02 2.97 11.63
CA PRO A 60 -10.88 3.58 12.28
C PRO A 60 -9.85 4.04 11.25
N PHE A 61 -9.24 5.19 11.52
CA PHE A 61 -8.27 5.84 10.67
C PHE A 61 -7.07 6.32 11.48
N LEU A 62 -5.87 6.17 10.92
CA LEU A 62 -4.66 6.79 11.44
C LEU A 62 -3.94 7.55 10.31
N ARG A 63 -3.62 8.82 10.56
CA ARG A 63 -2.81 9.61 9.63
C ARG A 63 -1.37 9.09 9.66
N VAL A 64 -0.87 8.64 8.52
CA VAL A 64 0.42 7.95 8.40
C VAL A 64 1.15 8.43 7.16
N ASP A 65 2.35 8.96 7.34
CA ASP A 65 3.35 8.99 6.29
C ASP A 65 3.98 7.59 6.16
N VAL A 66 3.69 6.93 5.04
CA VAL A 66 4.16 5.58 4.78
C VAL A 66 5.69 5.51 4.62
N THR A 67 6.38 6.61 4.34
CA THR A 67 7.85 6.61 4.32
C THR A 67 8.46 6.47 5.73
N SER A 68 7.66 6.68 6.78
CA SER A 68 8.09 6.53 8.16
C SER A 68 7.83 5.11 8.69
N TRP A 69 8.90 4.38 8.96
CA TRP A 69 8.83 3.05 9.60
C TRP A 69 8.06 3.07 10.92
N THR A 70 8.31 4.06 11.77
CA THR A 70 7.69 4.17 13.09
C THR A 70 6.18 4.44 12.99
N GLN A 71 5.75 5.26 12.03
CA GLN A 71 4.32 5.50 11.81
C GLN A 71 3.61 4.28 11.23
N GLN A 72 4.21 3.57 10.27
CA GLN A 72 3.65 2.30 9.80
C GLN A 72 3.57 1.26 10.93
N LEU A 73 4.60 1.15 11.77
CA LEU A 73 4.54 0.24 12.93
C LEU A 73 3.40 0.61 13.88
N ALA A 74 3.17 1.92 14.12
CA ALA A 74 2.06 2.39 14.93
C ALA A 74 0.69 2.03 14.32
N LEU A 75 0.53 2.13 13.00
CA LEU A 75 -0.67 1.68 12.28
C LEU A 75 -0.97 0.21 12.53
N PHE A 76 0.02 -0.67 12.36
CA PHE A 76 -0.16 -2.11 12.57
C PHE A 76 -0.49 -2.44 14.04
N LYS A 77 0.16 -1.76 14.98
CA LYS A 77 -0.17 -1.88 16.41
C LYS A 77 -1.61 -1.47 16.70
N ALA A 78 -2.04 -0.33 16.18
CA ALA A 78 -3.39 0.19 16.40
C ALA A 78 -4.47 -0.71 15.77
N ALA A 79 -4.20 -1.28 14.59
CA ALA A 79 -5.08 -2.28 13.97
C ALA A 79 -5.18 -3.56 14.80
N LYS A 80 -4.05 -4.09 15.27
CA LYS A 80 -4.00 -5.26 16.16
C LYS A 80 -4.70 -5.00 17.49
N GLU A 81 -4.53 -3.82 18.07
CA GLU A 81 -5.21 -3.43 19.31
C GLU A 81 -6.72 -3.34 19.12
N LYS A 82 -7.16 -2.73 18.02
CA LYS A 82 -8.59 -2.52 17.73
C LYS A 82 -9.34 -3.82 17.42
N TYR A 83 -8.71 -4.71 16.65
CA TYR A 83 -9.39 -5.88 16.08
C TYR A 83 -8.83 -7.23 16.57
N GLY A 84 -7.77 -7.22 17.37
CA GLY A 84 -7.13 -8.42 17.90
C GLY A 84 -6.25 -9.17 16.91
N ILE A 85 -6.36 -8.91 15.60
CA ILE A 85 -5.67 -9.67 14.53
C ILE A 85 -5.55 -8.84 13.24
N VAL A 86 -4.70 -9.27 12.30
CA VAL A 86 -4.58 -8.68 10.96
C VAL A 86 -4.55 -9.83 9.95
N HIS A 87 -5.50 -9.85 9.02
CA HIS A 87 -5.62 -10.90 8.00
C HIS A 87 -5.00 -10.43 6.68
N HIS A 88 -5.25 -9.18 6.29
CA HIS A 88 -4.79 -8.66 5.01
C HIS A 88 -4.16 -7.27 5.13
N VAL A 89 -3.21 -6.99 4.25
CA VAL A 89 -2.60 -5.68 4.07
C VAL A 89 -2.71 -5.29 2.61
N PHE A 90 -3.27 -4.11 2.35
CA PHE A 90 -3.23 -3.48 1.04
C PHE A 90 -2.24 -2.31 1.05
N ALA A 91 -1.01 -2.59 0.62
CA ALA A 91 0.06 -1.62 0.46
C ALA A 91 -0.15 -0.86 -0.86
N ASN A 92 -0.96 0.20 -0.80
CA ASN A 92 -1.48 0.90 -1.95
C ASN A 92 -1.01 2.35 -2.09
N ALA A 93 -0.62 3.01 -1.00
CA ALA A 93 -0.12 4.39 -1.04
C ALA A 93 0.93 4.57 -2.15
N GLY A 94 0.75 5.61 -2.95
CA GLY A 94 1.61 5.90 -4.08
C GLY A 94 1.44 7.34 -4.56
N ILE A 95 2.51 7.91 -5.10
CA ILE A 95 2.54 9.27 -5.65
C ILE A 95 2.95 9.26 -7.12
N SER A 96 2.68 10.40 -7.76
CA SER A 96 3.16 10.72 -9.10
C SER A 96 4.69 10.88 -9.11
N PRO A 97 5.34 10.74 -10.28
CA PRO A 97 6.78 10.94 -10.44
C PRO A 97 7.27 12.28 -9.85
N THR A 98 8.44 12.27 -9.24
CA THR A 98 9.04 13.43 -8.57
C THR A 98 10.48 13.69 -8.98
N ALA A 99 11.17 12.69 -9.54
CA ALA A 99 12.60 12.72 -9.74
C ALA A 99 13.02 13.59 -10.93
N SER A 100 14.16 14.26 -10.73
CA SER A 100 14.96 15.00 -11.69
C SER A 100 16.24 14.22 -12.04
N LEU A 101 16.22 12.88 -12.08
CA LEU A 101 17.45 12.07 -12.24
C LEU A 101 18.26 12.38 -13.51
N LEU A 102 17.64 12.98 -14.51
CA LEU A 102 18.27 13.36 -15.79
C LEU A 102 18.36 14.89 -15.96
N GLU A 103 18.00 15.65 -14.93
CA GLU A 103 17.96 17.11 -14.90
C GLU A 103 18.86 17.59 -13.75
N ASP A 104 19.68 18.61 -14.00
CA ASP A 104 20.53 19.17 -12.95
C ASP A 104 19.73 20.21 -12.16
N ASP A 105 19.39 19.87 -10.91
CA ASP A 105 18.99 20.85 -9.91
C ASP A 105 20.27 21.36 -9.21
N VAL A 106 20.41 22.67 -9.04
CA VAL A 106 21.58 23.28 -8.38
C VAL A 106 21.15 24.20 -7.24
N ASP A 107 22.03 24.37 -6.24
CA ASP A 107 21.82 25.33 -5.16
C ASP A 107 22.17 26.77 -5.57
N GLU A 108 22.14 27.70 -4.61
CA GLU A 108 22.47 29.11 -4.82
C GLU A 108 23.92 29.37 -5.27
N ASN A 109 24.82 28.41 -5.04
CA ASN A 109 26.23 28.47 -5.43
C ASN A 109 26.51 27.78 -6.78
N GLY A 110 25.50 27.11 -7.36
CA GLY A 110 25.63 26.33 -8.59
C GLY A 110 26.11 24.90 -8.35
N ASP A 111 26.14 24.43 -7.10
CA ASP A 111 26.49 23.04 -6.78
C ASP A 111 25.31 22.11 -7.02
N LEU A 112 25.57 20.90 -7.55
CA LEU A 112 24.54 19.90 -7.83
C LEU A 112 23.81 19.47 -6.55
N LEU A 113 22.47 19.50 -6.61
CA LEU A 113 21.59 18.99 -5.58
C LEU A 113 21.35 17.49 -5.76
N PRO A 114 21.07 16.75 -4.66
CA PRO A 114 20.66 15.36 -4.76
C PRO A 114 19.31 15.24 -5.47
N PRO A 115 19.08 14.15 -6.23
CA PRO A 115 17.80 13.93 -6.87
C PRO A 115 16.69 13.72 -5.84
N ARG A 116 15.47 14.13 -6.17
CA ARG A 116 14.29 13.81 -5.35
C ARG A 116 13.96 12.32 -5.42
N LEU A 117 13.88 11.69 -4.25
CA LEU A 117 13.62 10.25 -4.11
C LEU A 117 12.22 9.96 -3.53
N ASP A 118 11.34 10.94 -3.43
CA ASP A 118 10.00 10.79 -2.83
C ASP A 118 9.22 9.65 -3.49
N THR A 119 9.24 9.57 -4.83
CA THR A 119 8.56 8.49 -5.56
C THR A 119 9.13 7.12 -5.21
N ILE A 120 10.45 6.98 -5.07
CA ILE A 120 11.07 5.71 -4.65
C ILE A 120 10.69 5.39 -3.21
N ASN A 121 10.76 6.38 -2.32
CA ASN A 121 10.48 6.23 -0.90
C ASN A 121 9.02 5.81 -0.66
N VAL A 122 8.07 6.47 -1.31
CA VAL A 122 6.65 6.15 -1.18
C VAL A 122 6.29 4.90 -1.96
N ASN A 123 6.63 4.80 -3.26
CA ASN A 123 6.08 3.74 -4.10
C ASN A 123 6.80 2.39 -3.95
N LEU A 124 8.01 2.35 -3.38
CA LEU A 124 8.80 1.11 -3.21
C LEU A 124 9.21 0.87 -1.76
N ILE A 125 9.95 1.80 -1.14
CA ILE A 125 10.50 1.56 0.21
C ILE A 125 9.36 1.39 1.23
N SER A 126 8.33 2.23 1.16
CA SER A 126 7.17 2.11 2.03
C SER A 126 6.43 0.78 1.87
N VAL A 127 6.40 0.23 0.65
CA VAL A 127 5.80 -1.09 0.35
C VAL A 127 6.63 -2.19 1.01
N MET A 128 7.96 -2.11 0.96
CA MET A 128 8.84 -3.04 1.68
C MET A 128 8.60 -3.01 3.19
N TYR A 129 8.34 -1.82 3.76
CA TYR A 129 7.97 -1.70 5.18
C TYR A 129 6.63 -2.38 5.48
N SER A 130 5.60 -2.10 4.67
CA SER A 130 4.28 -2.73 4.79
C SER A 130 4.36 -4.24 4.64
N VAL A 131 5.22 -4.76 3.76
CA VAL A 131 5.48 -6.19 3.61
C VAL A 131 6.11 -6.78 4.86
N LYS A 132 7.18 -6.16 5.40
CA LYS A 132 7.87 -6.65 6.59
C LYS A 132 6.92 -6.72 7.80
N LEU A 133 6.12 -5.68 7.99
CA LEU A 133 5.11 -5.61 9.04
C LEU A 133 3.98 -6.62 8.76
N GLY A 134 3.45 -6.65 7.54
CA GLY A 134 2.42 -7.59 7.10
C GLY A 134 2.79 -9.04 7.38
N VAL A 135 3.98 -9.47 6.97
CA VAL A 135 4.47 -10.83 7.24
C VAL A 135 4.54 -11.12 8.73
N ASN A 136 4.97 -10.16 9.56
CA ASN A 136 5.06 -10.37 11.00
C ASN A 136 3.68 -10.50 11.68
N TYR A 137 2.72 -9.64 11.30
CA TYR A 137 1.39 -9.63 11.92
C TYR A 137 0.48 -10.73 11.37
N ILE A 138 0.53 -11.03 10.07
CA ILE A 138 -0.25 -12.10 9.44
C ILE A 138 0.20 -13.48 9.92
N LYS A 139 1.49 -13.69 10.23
CA LYS A 139 1.97 -14.95 10.84
C LYS A 139 1.35 -15.27 12.20
N GLN A 140 0.73 -14.28 12.85
CA GLN A 140 0.02 -14.48 14.11
C GLN A 140 -1.44 -14.90 13.88
N THR A 141 -1.88 -14.93 12.62
CA THR A 141 -3.19 -15.37 12.18
C THR A 141 -3.11 -16.85 11.79
N PRO A 142 -3.82 -17.77 12.48
CA PRO A 142 -3.67 -19.22 12.27
C PRO A 142 -3.88 -19.68 10.82
N GLU A 143 -4.85 -19.10 10.14
CA GLU A 143 -5.22 -19.36 8.74
C GLU A 143 -4.34 -18.63 7.72
N GLY A 144 -3.39 -17.81 8.19
CA GLY A 144 -2.56 -16.96 7.35
C GLY A 144 -3.31 -15.74 6.83
N GLY A 145 -3.00 -15.33 5.61
CA GLY A 145 -3.54 -14.09 5.05
C GLY A 145 -2.79 -13.63 3.80
N SER A 146 -3.00 -12.38 3.39
CA SER A 146 -2.43 -11.87 2.15
C SER A 146 -1.90 -10.45 2.25
N ILE A 147 -0.87 -10.17 1.46
CA ILE A 147 -0.34 -8.81 1.25
C ILE A 147 -0.54 -8.48 -0.22
N VAL A 148 -1.36 -7.47 -0.50
CA VAL A 148 -1.59 -6.95 -1.85
C VAL A 148 -0.75 -5.69 -2.02
N MET A 149 0.07 -5.66 -3.06
CA MET A 149 0.95 -4.54 -3.39
C MET A 149 0.51 -3.92 -4.71
N THR A 150 0.36 -2.60 -4.72
CA THR A 150 -0.08 -1.90 -5.93
C THR A 150 1.07 -1.68 -6.90
N GLY A 151 1.15 -2.55 -7.92
CA GLY A 151 2.02 -2.39 -9.09
C GLY A 151 1.51 -1.33 -10.07
N SER A 152 1.76 -1.53 -11.37
CA SER A 152 1.29 -0.68 -12.46
C SER A 152 1.45 -1.41 -13.79
N GLY A 153 0.79 -0.94 -14.87
CA GLY A 153 1.17 -1.37 -16.22
C GLY A 153 2.66 -1.10 -16.52
N SER A 154 3.19 -0.01 -15.95
CA SER A 154 4.62 0.31 -15.98
C SER A 154 5.51 -0.67 -15.22
N SER A 155 4.97 -1.64 -14.47
CA SER A 155 5.76 -2.73 -13.88
C SER A 155 6.21 -3.76 -14.91
N PHE A 156 5.57 -3.80 -16.08
CA PHE A 156 5.78 -4.82 -17.11
C PHE A 156 6.35 -4.26 -18.41
N THR A 157 6.22 -2.95 -18.62
CA THR A 157 6.57 -2.29 -19.88
C THR A 157 7.46 -1.08 -19.62
N ARG A 158 8.17 -0.67 -20.67
CA ARG A 158 8.87 0.62 -20.67
C ARG A 158 7.84 1.74 -20.55
N PHE A 159 8.06 2.65 -19.61
CA PHE A 159 7.25 3.83 -19.37
C PHE A 159 8.18 4.99 -19.00
N SER A 160 7.84 6.22 -19.40
CA SER A 160 8.81 7.33 -19.45
C SER A 160 9.33 7.81 -18.08
N PRO A 161 8.49 8.02 -17.04
CA PRO A 161 8.97 8.57 -15.78
C PRO A 161 9.86 7.55 -15.06
N THR A 162 11.14 7.88 -14.93
CA THR A 162 12.21 6.94 -14.53
C THR A 162 12.03 6.40 -13.12
N ASP A 163 11.81 7.26 -12.14
CA ASP A 163 11.62 6.91 -10.73
C ASP A 163 10.34 6.10 -10.51
N TYR A 164 9.23 6.50 -11.12
CA TYR A 164 7.96 5.77 -11.05
C TYR A 164 8.08 4.40 -11.69
N THR A 165 8.66 4.31 -12.89
CA THR A 165 8.87 3.03 -13.58
C THR A 165 9.82 2.13 -12.79
N THR A 166 10.90 2.69 -12.24
CA THR A 166 11.84 1.96 -11.38
C THR A 166 11.15 1.44 -10.12
N SER A 167 10.38 2.29 -9.41
CA SER A 167 9.66 1.88 -8.21
C SER A 167 8.65 0.76 -8.49
N LYS A 168 7.87 0.85 -9.58
CA LYS A 168 6.84 -0.13 -9.92
C LYS A 168 7.42 -1.43 -10.48
N HIS A 169 8.57 -1.40 -11.16
CA HIS A 169 9.34 -2.63 -11.44
C HIS A 169 9.90 -3.22 -10.14
N GLY A 170 10.38 -2.39 -9.21
CA GLY A 170 10.86 -2.81 -7.90
C GLY A 170 9.80 -3.53 -7.08
N VAL A 171 8.57 -3.02 -7.04
CA VAL A 171 7.42 -3.68 -6.38
C VAL A 171 7.15 -5.05 -7.02
N TYR A 172 7.21 -5.14 -8.35
CA TYR A 172 7.00 -6.41 -9.04
C TYR A 172 8.14 -7.40 -8.82
N GLY A 173 9.39 -6.93 -8.80
CA GLY A 173 10.56 -7.72 -8.44
C GLY A 173 10.49 -8.23 -7.00
N LEU A 174 10.03 -7.40 -6.06
CA LEU A 174 9.78 -7.75 -4.67
C LEU A 174 8.74 -8.87 -4.56
N LEU A 175 7.60 -8.75 -5.25
CA LEU A 175 6.59 -9.81 -5.28
C LEU A 175 7.17 -11.14 -5.76
N ARG A 176 7.88 -11.11 -6.90
CA ARG A 176 8.46 -12.32 -7.51
C ARG A 176 9.54 -12.97 -6.63
N SER A 177 10.38 -12.17 -5.97
CA SER A 177 11.47 -12.71 -5.15
C SER A 177 11.00 -13.31 -3.83
N MET A 178 9.87 -12.83 -3.29
CA MET A 178 9.33 -13.32 -2.03
C MET A 178 8.47 -14.57 -2.16
N TYR A 179 7.85 -14.81 -3.33
CA TYR A 179 6.84 -15.85 -3.50
C TYR A 179 7.31 -17.23 -3.02
N GLU A 180 8.53 -17.64 -3.38
CA GLU A 180 9.12 -18.93 -2.97
C GLU A 180 9.46 -19.01 -1.48
N ASN A 181 9.53 -17.86 -0.79
CA ASN A 181 10.01 -17.73 0.59
C ASN A 181 8.88 -17.50 1.62
N LEU A 182 7.62 -17.42 1.19
CA LEU A 182 6.46 -17.30 2.08
C LEU A 182 5.96 -18.69 2.53
N SER A 183 5.36 -18.78 3.73
CA SER A 183 4.92 -20.03 4.35
C SER A 183 3.65 -19.83 5.20
N PRO A 184 2.84 -20.89 5.43
CA PRO A 184 2.98 -22.21 4.84
C PRO A 184 2.54 -22.19 3.37
N LYS A 185 3.05 -23.15 2.59
CA LYS A 185 2.51 -23.41 1.25
C LYS A 185 1.06 -23.86 1.35
#